data_AF-A0A7V9AHW6-F1
#
_entry.id   AF-A0A7V9AHW6-F1
#
_cell.length_a   1.000
_cell.length_b   1.000
_cell.length_c   1.000
_cell.angle_alpha   90.00
_cell.angle_beta   90.00
_cell.angle_gamma   90.00
#
_symmetry.space_group_name_H-M   'P 1'
#
loop_
_entity.id
_entity.type
_entity.pdbx_description
1 polymer ?
#
loop_
_entity_poly.entity_id
_entity_poly.type
_entity_poly.pdbx_seq_one_letter_code
_entity_poly.pdbx_strand_id
1 'polypeptide(L)'
;MSQESGIPTFRDAQEGLWARFSPQELATEAGFRANPRRVWSWYAWRRRRIESCSPHAGHVALVELEALVPELTVVTQNIDGLHHAAGSREVIELHGSIRRLKCLDRGHPFNGEPPPAAEEEEADPPPCPTCGSPLRPDVVWFGEMLPQDA
;
A
#
# COMPACT_ATOMS: atom_id res chain seq x y z
N MET A 1 4.14 -6.80 -9.88
CA MET A 1 4.15 -6.51 -11.33
C MET A 1 4.03 -4.99 -11.55
N SER A 2 4.98 -4.16 -11.11
CA SER A 2 4.78 -2.68 -11.16
C SER A 2 6.04 -1.86 -11.48
N GLN A 3 7.19 -2.50 -11.71
CA GLN A 3 8.45 -1.79 -11.99
C GLN A 3 8.39 -0.98 -13.28
N GLU A 4 7.79 -1.54 -14.33
CA GLU A 4 7.56 -0.86 -15.62
C GLU A 4 6.57 0.31 -15.53
N SER A 5 5.80 0.41 -14.43
CA SER A 5 4.97 1.58 -14.11
C SER A 5 5.73 2.66 -13.31
N GLY A 6 7.04 2.49 -13.12
CA GLY A 6 7.88 3.44 -12.36
C GLY A 6 7.85 3.25 -10.84
N ILE A 7 7.27 2.15 -10.34
CA ILE A 7 7.26 1.82 -8.91
C ILE A 7 8.50 0.97 -8.60
N PRO A 8 9.46 1.45 -7.78
CA PRO A 8 10.62 0.65 -7.41
C PRO A 8 10.20 -0.64 -6.73
N THR A 9 10.93 -1.73 -7.00
CA THR A 9 10.70 -2.98 -6.27
C THR A 9 11.20 -2.87 -4.84
N PHE A 10 10.86 -3.83 -3.98
CA PHE A 10 11.35 -3.83 -2.60
C PHE A 10 12.78 -4.34 -2.47
N ARG A 11 13.13 -5.40 -3.20
CA ARG A 11 14.35 -6.21 -2.98
C ARG A 11 15.46 -5.96 -4.00
N ASP A 12 15.26 -5.08 -4.97
CA ASP A 12 16.34 -4.74 -5.90
C ASP A 12 17.54 -4.18 -5.10
N ALA A 13 18.73 -4.73 -5.36
CA ALA A 13 19.92 -4.48 -4.56
C ALA A 13 20.51 -3.08 -4.75
N GLN A 14 20.15 -2.38 -5.83
CA GLN A 14 20.67 -1.04 -6.15
C GLN A 14 19.58 0.05 -6.04
N GLU A 15 18.35 -0.28 -6.43
CA GLU A 15 17.25 0.68 -6.53
C GLU A 15 16.05 0.33 -5.63
N GLY A 16 16.10 -0.83 -4.97
CA GLY A 16 15.00 -1.32 -4.14
C GLY A 16 14.83 -0.52 -2.85
N LEU A 17 13.59 -0.44 -2.37
CA LEU A 17 13.28 0.29 -1.14
C LEU A 17 14.10 -0.22 0.07
N TRP A 18 14.42 -1.51 0.14
CA TRP A 18 15.20 -2.09 1.23
C TRP A 18 16.71 -1.87 1.15
N ALA A 19 17.22 -1.42 0.01
CA ALA A 19 18.61 -0.94 -0.07
C ALA A 19 18.78 0.42 0.61
N ARG A 20 17.69 1.19 0.78
CA ARG A 20 17.70 2.55 1.33
C ARG A 20 17.05 2.67 2.69
N PHE A 21 16.14 1.76 3.03
CA PHE A 21 15.34 1.80 4.25
C PHE A 21 15.31 0.44 4.94
N SER A 22 15.24 0.43 6.27
CA SER A 22 15.10 -0.80 7.05
C SER A 22 13.64 -1.29 7.03
N PRO A 23 13.34 -2.50 6.52
CA PRO A 23 11.99 -3.09 6.61
C PRO A 23 11.52 -3.26 8.05
N GLN A 24 12.43 -3.55 8.97
CA GLN A 24 12.11 -3.73 10.38
C GLN A 24 11.61 -2.42 11.01
N GLU A 25 12.15 -1.28 10.58
CA GLU A 25 11.74 0.05 11.06
C GLU A 25 10.45 0.55 10.40
N LEU A 26 10.23 0.26 9.11
CA LEU A 26 9.17 0.90 8.33
C LEU A 26 7.97 0.00 8.01
N ALA A 27 8.10 -1.32 8.10
CA ALA A 27 7.07 -2.27 7.73
C ALA A 27 6.78 -3.30 8.84
N THR A 28 6.81 -2.84 10.10
CA THR A 28 6.36 -3.60 11.28
C THR A 28 5.50 -2.71 12.17
N GLU A 29 4.58 -3.32 12.93
CA GLU A 29 3.83 -2.60 13.96
C GLU A 29 4.77 -1.99 15.01
N ALA A 30 5.79 -2.75 15.42
CA ALA A 30 6.79 -2.29 16.38
C ALA A 30 7.52 -1.03 15.88
N GLY A 31 7.90 -1.00 14.59
CA GLY A 31 8.52 0.16 13.95
C GLY A 31 7.60 1.38 13.92
N PHE A 32 6.32 1.17 13.59
CA PHE A 32 5.32 2.24 13.65
C PHE A 32 5.11 2.77 15.07
N ARG A 33 5.03 1.90 16.09
CA ARG A 33 4.92 2.34 17.49
C ARG A 33 6.17 3.07 17.98
N ALA A 34 7.35 2.68 17.51
CA ALA A 34 8.61 3.30 17.88
C ALA A 34 8.80 4.69 17.25
N ASN A 35 8.41 4.88 15.98
CA ASN A 35 8.49 6.15 15.29
C ASN A 35 7.31 6.35 14.30
N PRO A 36 6.11 6.67 14.80
CA PRO A 36 4.91 6.74 13.97
C PRO A 36 5.01 7.83 12.91
N ARG A 37 5.68 8.94 13.24
CA ARG A 37 5.89 10.08 12.36
C ARG A 37 6.69 9.70 11.11
N ARG A 38 7.83 9.03 11.31
CA ARG A 38 8.69 8.56 10.21
C ARG A 38 7.99 7.54 9.32
N VAL A 39 7.33 6.54 9.91
CA VAL A 39 6.62 5.50 9.13
C VAL A 39 5.45 6.10 8.37
N TRP A 40 4.67 6.98 9.01
CA TRP A 40 3.57 7.69 8.37
C TRP A 40 4.03 8.52 7.17
N SER A 41 5.04 9.37 7.35
CA SER A 41 5.61 10.18 6.28
C SER A 41 6.18 9.34 5.14
N TRP A 42 6.83 8.21 5.45
CA TRP A 42 7.32 7.30 4.41
C TRP A 42 6.17 6.72 3.56
N TYR A 43 5.08 6.26 4.19
CA TYR A 43 3.91 5.78 3.45
C TYR A 43 3.19 6.89 2.68
N ALA A 44 3.13 8.11 3.22
CA ALA A 44 2.55 9.26 2.52
C ALA A 44 3.36 9.62 1.26
N TRP A 45 4.70 9.66 1.37
CA TRP A 45 5.59 9.81 0.23
C TRP A 45 5.40 8.69 -0.81
N ARG A 46 5.25 7.43 -0.37
CA ARG A 46 4.98 6.31 -1.28
C ARG A 46 3.65 6.45 -2.02
N ARG A 47 2.57 6.83 -1.32
CA ARG A 47 1.26 7.09 -1.96
C ARG A 47 1.38 8.11 -3.07
N ARG A 48 2.01 9.26 -2.79
CA ARG A 48 2.20 10.34 -3.77
C ARG A 48 2.95 9.89 -5.01
N ARG A 49 4.00 9.06 -4.86
CA ARG A 49 4.72 8.51 -6.02
C ARG A 49 3.83 7.57 -6.84
N ILE A 50 3.08 6.69 -6.17
CA ILE A 50 2.18 5.73 -6.82
C ILE A 50 1.03 6.44 -7.54
N GLU A 51 0.53 7.56 -7.01
CA GLU A 51 -0.51 8.38 -7.65
C GLU A 51 -0.07 8.94 -9.01
N SER A 52 1.24 9.14 -9.22
CA SER A 52 1.79 9.56 -10.51
C SER A 52 2.07 8.41 -11.48
N CYS A 53 1.84 7.16 -11.07
CA CYS A 53 2.07 5.97 -11.88
C CYS A 53 0.80 5.54 -12.63
N SER A 54 0.98 5.02 -13.85
CA SER A 54 -0.08 4.45 -14.66
C SER A 54 0.13 2.94 -14.86
N PRO A 55 -0.94 2.14 -15.05
CA PRO A 55 -0.81 0.73 -15.39
C PRO A 55 0.04 0.53 -16.66
N HIS A 56 0.96 -0.45 -16.63
CA HIS A 56 1.74 -0.88 -17.81
C HIS A 56 1.05 -2.00 -18.59
N ALA A 57 1.67 -2.43 -19.70
CA ALA A 57 1.12 -3.41 -20.64
C ALA A 57 0.74 -4.75 -20.00
N GLY A 58 1.46 -5.22 -18.98
CA GLY A 58 1.11 -6.45 -18.26
C GLY A 58 -0.17 -6.33 -17.42
N HIS A 59 -0.50 -5.13 -16.90
CA HIS A 59 -1.81 -4.92 -16.26
C HIS A 59 -2.93 -4.97 -17.30
N VAL A 60 -2.73 -4.30 -18.45
CA VAL A 60 -3.70 -4.28 -19.56
C VAL A 60 -3.93 -5.69 -20.10
N ALA A 61 -2.86 -6.49 -20.26
CA ALA A 61 -2.95 -7.86 -20.71
C ALA A 61 -3.83 -8.75 -19.80
N LEU A 62 -3.81 -8.50 -18.49
CA LEU A 62 -4.71 -9.21 -17.55
C LEU A 62 -6.16 -8.83 -17.77
N VAL A 63 -6.45 -7.55 -18.02
CA VAL A 63 -7.81 -7.08 -18.35
C VAL A 63 -8.30 -7.68 -19.67
N GLU A 64 -7.43 -7.76 -20.69
CA GLU A 64 -7.75 -8.42 -21.95
C GLU A 64 -7.99 -9.93 -21.75
N LEU A 65 -7.21 -10.58 -20.89
CA LEU A 65 -7.37 -12.00 -20.56
C LEU A 65 -8.68 -12.27 -19.83
N GLU A 66 -9.16 -11.36 -18.98
CA GLU A 66 -10.48 -11.47 -18.33
C GLU A 66 -11.65 -11.54 -19.32
N ALA A 67 -11.48 -11.06 -20.55
CA ALA A 67 -12.49 -11.18 -21.61
C ALA A 67 -12.50 -12.58 -22.26
N LEU A 68 -11.41 -13.34 -22.12
CA LEU A 68 -11.20 -14.64 -22.76
C LEU A 68 -11.38 -15.81 -21.78
N VAL A 69 -11.09 -15.57 -20.50
CA VAL A 69 -11.14 -16.58 -19.44
C VAL A 69 -12.34 -16.29 -18.54
N PRO A 70 -13.40 -17.13 -18.58
CA PRO A 70 -14.47 -17.06 -17.60
C PRO A 70 -13.90 -17.21 -16.19
N GLU A 71 -14.32 -16.32 -15.27
CA GLU A 71 -13.93 -16.36 -13.85
C GLU A 71 -12.41 -16.21 -13.59
N LEU A 72 -11.77 -15.22 -14.21
CA LEU A 72 -10.39 -14.86 -13.87
C LEU A 72 -10.33 -13.98 -12.62
N THR A 73 -9.55 -14.40 -11.62
CA THR A 73 -9.24 -13.62 -10.41
C THR A 73 -7.75 -13.27 -10.37
N VAL A 74 -7.43 -12.00 -10.19
CA VAL A 74 -6.06 -11.52 -10.01
C VAL A 74 -5.72 -11.50 -8.53
N VAL A 75 -4.85 -12.41 -8.09
CA VAL A 75 -4.31 -12.41 -6.72
C VAL A 75 -2.97 -11.67 -6.70
N THR A 76 -2.86 -10.60 -5.92
CA THR A 76 -1.68 -9.73 -5.91
C THR A 76 -1.12 -9.48 -4.51
N GLN A 77 0.20 -9.41 -4.43
CA GLN A 77 0.94 -8.96 -3.24
C GLN A 77 1.24 -7.45 -3.29
N ASN A 78 0.97 -6.80 -4.42
CA ASN A 78 1.18 -5.38 -4.61
C ASN A 78 0.11 -4.58 -3.86
N ILE A 79 0.50 -3.47 -3.26
CA ILE A 79 -0.39 -2.58 -2.50
C ILE A 79 -0.76 -1.30 -3.29
N ASP A 80 -0.35 -1.21 -4.56
CA ASP A 80 -0.38 0.04 -5.36
C ASP A 80 -1.74 0.35 -6.02
N GLY A 81 -2.60 -0.66 -6.15
CA GLY A 81 -3.91 -0.56 -6.80
C GLY A 81 -3.86 -0.41 -8.32
N LEU A 82 -2.72 -0.68 -8.98
CA LEU A 82 -2.61 -0.54 -10.44
C LEU A 82 -3.45 -1.55 -11.22
N HIS A 83 -3.74 -2.73 -10.65
CA HIS A 83 -4.70 -3.68 -11.26
C HIS A 83 -6.11 -3.07 -11.36
N HIS A 84 -6.61 -2.49 -10.26
CA HIS A 84 -7.88 -1.77 -10.26
C HIS A 84 -7.86 -0.57 -11.23
N ALA A 85 -6.76 0.20 -11.25
CA ALA A 85 -6.63 1.33 -12.16
C ALA A 85 -6.59 0.92 -13.65
N ALA A 86 -6.09 -0.28 -13.97
CA ALA A 86 -6.13 -0.84 -15.32
C ALA A 86 -7.53 -1.32 -15.73
N GLY A 87 -8.41 -1.61 -14.76
CA GLY A 87 -9.75 -2.12 -14.98
C GLY A 87 -9.94 -3.61 -14.70
N SER A 88 -9.00 -4.27 -13.99
CA SER A 88 -9.22 -5.64 -13.52
C SER A 88 -10.43 -5.69 -12.58
N ARG A 89 -11.33 -6.67 -12.79
CA ARG A 89 -12.62 -6.73 -12.09
C ARG A 89 -12.52 -7.43 -10.74
N GLU A 90 -11.96 -8.64 -10.73
CA GLU A 90 -11.83 -9.47 -9.54
C GLU A 90 -10.36 -9.48 -9.08
N VAL A 91 -10.05 -8.71 -8.04
CA VAL A 91 -8.68 -8.56 -7.51
C VAL A 91 -8.65 -8.85 -6.02
N ILE A 92 -7.80 -9.80 -5.62
CA ILE A 92 -7.51 -10.14 -4.22
C ILE A 92 -6.18 -9.47 -3.83
N GLU A 93 -6.24 -8.49 -2.94
CA GLU A 93 -5.08 -7.76 -2.40
C GLU A 93 -4.53 -8.43 -1.13
N LEU A 94 -3.66 -9.42 -1.28
CA LEU A 94 -3.14 -10.21 -0.14
C LEU A 94 -2.48 -9.36 0.95
N HIS A 95 -1.83 -8.26 0.57
CA HIS A 95 -1.13 -7.37 1.50
C HIS A 95 -1.87 -6.06 1.76
N GLY A 96 -3.17 -6.01 1.49
CA GLY A 96 -3.98 -4.81 1.61
C GLY A 96 -3.63 -3.76 0.56
N SER A 97 -3.96 -2.49 0.84
CA SER A 97 -3.83 -1.39 -0.11
C SER A 97 -3.26 -0.15 0.54
N ILE A 98 -2.29 0.48 -0.13
CA ILE A 98 -1.70 1.73 0.34
C ILE A 98 -2.69 2.89 0.25
N ARG A 99 -3.76 2.75 -0.54
CA ARG A 99 -4.80 3.76 -0.76
C ARG A 99 -5.81 3.82 0.38
N ARG A 100 -5.88 2.78 1.21
CA ARG A 100 -6.77 2.69 2.36
C ARG A 100 -6.01 2.96 3.66
N LEU A 101 -6.74 3.44 4.66
CA LEU A 101 -6.23 3.68 6.00
C LEU A 101 -7.11 2.95 7.02
N LYS A 102 -6.49 2.53 8.13
CA LYS A 102 -7.17 2.01 9.31
C LYS A 102 -6.50 2.48 10.58
N CYS A 103 -7.18 2.43 11.73
CA CYS A 103 -6.51 2.72 12.99
C CYS A 103 -5.60 1.57 13.44
N LEU A 104 -4.50 1.91 14.10
CA LEU A 104 -3.49 0.96 14.56
C LEU A 104 -4.07 -0.10 15.52
N ASP A 105 -4.77 0.33 16.56
CA ASP A 105 -5.09 -0.55 17.69
C ASP A 105 -6.33 -1.43 17.47
N ARG A 106 -7.32 -0.95 16.69
CA ARG A 106 -8.62 -1.63 16.53
C ARG A 106 -8.99 -1.91 15.08
N GLY A 107 -8.18 -1.48 14.12
CA GLY A 107 -8.43 -1.71 12.70
C GLY A 107 -9.68 -1.03 12.13
N HIS A 108 -10.25 -0.02 12.81
CA HIS A 108 -11.38 0.74 12.26
C HIS A 108 -11.00 1.34 10.89
N PRO A 109 -11.76 1.06 9.82
CA PRO A 109 -11.49 1.63 8.51
C PRO A 109 -11.71 3.15 8.57
N PHE A 110 -10.87 3.88 7.86
CA PHE A 110 -11.02 5.31 7.68
C PHE A 110 -11.64 5.58 6.30
N ASN A 111 -12.83 6.18 6.31
CA ASN A 111 -13.64 6.41 5.10
C ASN A 111 -13.39 7.77 4.43
N GLY A 112 -12.33 8.48 4.83
CA GLY A 112 -11.93 9.76 4.22
C GLY A 112 -10.74 9.59 3.28
N GLU A 113 -10.41 10.66 2.55
CA GLU A 113 -9.17 10.70 1.78
C GLU A 113 -7.96 10.73 2.72
N PRO A 114 -6.89 9.94 2.44
CA PRO A 114 -5.64 10.08 3.16
C PRO A 114 -5.15 11.53 3.09
N PRO A 115 -4.71 12.14 4.20
CA PRO A 115 -4.19 13.49 4.14
C PRO A 115 -2.95 13.53 3.23
N PRO A 116 -2.74 14.65 2.52
CA PRO A 116 -1.58 14.80 1.65
C PRO A 116 -0.28 14.66 2.45
N ALA A 117 0.74 14.11 1.81
CA ALA A 117 2.08 14.09 2.40
C ALA A 117 2.57 15.54 2.55
N ALA A 118 3.01 15.92 3.75
CA ALA A 118 3.77 17.15 3.93
C ALA A 118 5.05 17.06 3.09
N GLU A 119 5.36 18.11 2.33
CA GLU A 119 6.41 18.04 1.28
C GLU A 119 7.83 18.01 1.88
N GLU A 120 8.01 18.59 3.07
CA GLU A 120 9.34 18.87 3.63
C GLU A 120 9.50 18.40 5.08
N GLU A 121 8.42 18.08 5.81
CA GLU A 121 8.47 17.71 7.22
C GLU A 121 7.81 16.37 7.53
N GLU A 122 8.44 15.64 8.45
CA GLU A 122 7.85 14.47 9.07
C GLU A 122 6.57 14.87 9.85
N ALA A 123 5.46 14.20 9.55
CA ALA A 123 4.13 14.55 10.08
C ALA A 123 3.56 13.40 10.92
N ASP A 124 2.88 13.74 12.01
CA ASP A 124 2.25 12.72 12.84
C ASP A 124 1.05 12.11 12.10
N PRO A 125 0.81 10.80 12.27
CA PRO A 125 -0.42 10.20 11.78
C PRO A 125 -1.64 10.87 12.44
N PRO A 126 -2.68 11.21 11.67
CA PRO A 126 -3.91 11.73 12.24
C PRO A 126 -4.55 10.71 13.19
N PRO A 127 -5.25 11.16 14.24
CA PRO A 127 -5.99 10.26 15.12
C PRO A 127 -7.21 9.69 14.40
N CYS A 128 -7.55 8.45 14.71
CA CYS A 128 -8.78 7.82 14.24
C CYS A 128 -10.00 8.54 14.81
N PRO A 129 -11.00 8.92 13.99
CA PRO A 129 -12.18 9.63 14.46
C PRO A 129 -13.07 8.77 15.39
N THR A 130 -12.91 7.45 15.38
CA THR A 130 -13.70 6.52 16.20
C THR A 130 -13.09 6.23 17.56
N CYS A 131 -11.75 6.16 17.66
CA CYS A 131 -11.08 5.66 18.87
C CYS A 131 -9.83 6.42 19.30
N GLY A 132 -9.42 7.47 18.58
CA GLY A 132 -8.25 8.29 18.89
C GLY A 132 -6.90 7.63 18.59
N SER A 133 -6.84 6.31 18.37
CA SER A 133 -5.63 5.60 17.94
C SER A 133 -5.05 6.22 16.66
N PRO A 134 -3.72 6.29 16.49
CA PRO A 134 -3.10 6.71 15.24
C PRO A 134 -3.65 5.95 14.02
N LEU A 135 -3.90 6.66 12.93
CA LEU A 135 -4.16 6.06 11.63
C LEU A 135 -2.87 5.51 11.02
N ARG A 136 -2.99 4.41 10.28
CA ARG A 136 -1.91 3.75 9.55
C ARG A 136 -2.40 3.33 8.16
N PRO A 137 -1.49 3.07 7.20
CA PRO A 137 -1.87 2.39 5.96
C PRO A 137 -2.54 1.04 6.26
N ASP A 138 -3.59 0.73 5.50
CA ASP A 138 -4.25 -0.58 5.50
C ASP A 138 -3.48 -1.57 4.63
N VAL A 139 -2.24 -1.79 5.03
CA VAL A 139 -1.33 -2.78 4.44
C VAL A 139 -0.95 -3.79 5.50
N VAL A 140 -0.61 -5.00 5.08
CA VAL A 140 -0.09 -6.04 5.96
C VAL A 140 1.40 -5.80 6.20
N TRP A 141 1.79 -5.65 7.45
CA TRP A 141 3.17 -5.55 7.90
C TRP A 141 3.77 -6.91 8.24
N PHE A 142 5.10 -6.97 8.31
CA PHE A 142 5.77 -8.17 8.78
C PHE A 142 5.31 -8.52 10.20
N GLY A 143 4.96 -9.79 10.40
CA GLY A 143 4.42 -10.29 11.66
C GLY A 143 2.90 -10.23 11.78
N GLU A 144 2.20 -9.57 10.85
CA GLU A 144 0.73 -9.57 10.81
C GLU A 144 0.17 -10.74 10.00
N MET A 145 -1.04 -11.15 10.35
CA MET A 145 -1.81 -12.12 9.57
C MET A 145 -2.29 -11.49 8.26
N LEU A 146 -2.35 -12.28 7.19
CA LEU A 146 -3.06 -11.89 5.97
C LEU A 146 -4.57 -11.72 6.25
N PRO A 147 -5.30 -10.87 5.51
CA PRO A 147 -6.74 -10.77 5.65
C PRO A 147 -7.40 -12.12 5.37
N GLN A 148 -8.33 -12.55 6.23
CA GLN A 148 -8.96 -13.87 6.12
C GLN A 148 -10.09 -13.91 5.07
N ASP A 149 -10.68 -12.76 4.78
CA ASP A 149 -11.82 -12.60 3.88
C ASP A 149 -11.42 -11.97 2.52
N ALA A 150 -10.14 -12.11 2.14
CA ALA A 150 -9.58 -11.54 0.91
C ALA A 150 -10.09 -12.26 -0.35
#